data_AF-A0A1B2EYN7-F1
#
_entry.id   AF-A0A1B2EYN7-F1
#
_cell.length_a   1.000
_cell.length_b   1.000
_cell.length_c   1.000
_cell.angle_alpha   90.00
_cell.angle_beta   90.00
_cell.angle_gamma   90.00
#
_symmetry.space_group_name_H-M   'P 1'
#
loop_
_entity.id
_entity.type
_entity.pdbx_description
1 polymer ?
#
loop_
_entity_poly.entity_id
_entity_poly.type
_entity_poly.pdbx_seq_one_letter_code
_entity_poly.pdbx_strand_id
1 'polypeptide(L)' 'MALGRKNYLFSGSDAGGDRAAVIYTIVETCKMNGINPQAYLADVIERIADHPANRVDELLPWNWTPRS' A
#
# COMPACT_ATOMS: atom_id res chain seq x y z
N MET A 1 22.58 -5.25 -6.50
CA MET A 1 21.38 -6.11 -6.60
C MET A 1 20.21 -5.29 -6.11
N ALA A 2 19.38 -4.76 -7.01
CA ALA A 2 18.21 -3.94 -6.68
C ALA A 2 16.95 -4.69 -7.16
N LEU A 3 16.58 -5.74 -6.43
CA LEU A 3 15.30 -6.42 -6.62
C LEU A 3 14.23 -5.64 -5.85
N GLY A 4 13.10 -5.33 -6.51
CA GLY A 4 11.82 -5.23 -5.81
C GLY A 4 11.22 -3.85 -5.48
N ARG A 5 11.38 -2.81 -6.32
CA ARG A 5 10.60 -1.55 -6.14
C ARG A 5 9.77 -1.10 -7.35
N LYS A 6 9.45 -2.01 -8.28
CA LYS A 6 8.68 -1.68 -9.49
C LYS A 6 7.63 -2.72 -9.90
N ASN A 7 7.00 -3.43 -8.96
CA ASN A 7 5.97 -4.42 -9.32
C ASN A 7 4.54 -3.85 -9.48
N TYR A 8 4.41 -2.54 -9.72
CA TYR A 8 3.12 -1.92 -10.07
C TYR A 8 2.97 -1.60 -11.56
N LEU A 9 3.96 -2.00 -12.38
CA LEU A 9 4.08 -1.56 -13.78
C LEU A 9 3.66 -2.58 -14.83
N PHE A 10 3.21 -3.78 -14.47
CA PHE A 10 2.90 -4.80 -15.48
C PHE A 10 1.61 -5.55 -15.17
N SER A 11 0.50 -5.12 -15.79
CA SER A 11 -0.19 -5.94 -16.79
C SER A 11 -1.48 -5.26 -17.29
N GLY A 12 -1.41 -4.74 -18.52
CA GLY A 12 -2.43 -4.80 -19.58
C GLY A 12 -3.87 -4.30 -19.32
N SER A 13 -4.32 -3.40 -20.19
CA SER A 13 -5.72 -2.96 -20.42
C SER A 13 -6.27 -1.97 -19.37
N ASP A 14 -7.10 -1.01 -19.81
CA ASP A 14 -7.89 0.02 -19.10
C ASP A 14 -7.91 0.01 -17.55
N ALA A 15 -8.04 -1.15 -16.91
CA ALA A 15 -7.85 -1.38 -15.47
C ALA A 15 -6.48 -0.93 -14.89
N GLY A 16 -5.47 -0.67 -15.71
CA GLY A 16 -4.19 -0.11 -15.28
C GLY A 16 -4.30 1.33 -14.73
N GLY A 17 -5.24 2.12 -15.27
CA GLY A 17 -5.50 3.49 -14.81
C GLY A 17 -6.12 3.52 -13.41
N ASP A 18 -7.13 2.69 -13.18
CA ASP A 18 -7.83 2.60 -11.89
C ASP A 18 -6.92 2.10 -10.78
N ARG A 19 -6.09 1.08 -11.05
CA ARG A 19 -5.13 0.57 -10.06
C ARG A 19 -4.06 1.59 -9.74
N ALA A 20 -3.56 2.31 -10.75
CA ALA A 20 -2.64 3.41 -10.52
C ALA A 20 -3.31 4.51 -9.67
N ALA A 21 -4.55 4.90 -9.98
CA ALA A 21 -5.30 5.90 -9.22
C ALA A 21 -5.50 5.51 -7.75
N VAL A 22 -5.79 4.22 -7.48
CA VAL A 22 -5.90 3.70 -6.11
C VAL A 22 -4.57 3.83 -5.36
N ILE A 23 -3.46 3.43 -5.98
CA ILE A 23 -2.13 3.55 -5.36
C ILE A 23 -1.76 5.01 -5.13
N TYR A 24 -2.00 5.89 -6.11
CA TYR A 24 -1.80 7.33 -5.95
C TYR A 24 -2.62 7.89 -4.78
N THR A 25 -3.87 7.48 -4.65
CA THR A 25 -4.74 7.90 -3.54
C THR A 25 -4.19 7.44 -2.19
N ILE A 26 -3.70 6.19 -2.09
CA ILE A 26 -3.07 5.66 -0.88
C ILE A 26 -1.78 6.42 -0.55
N VAL A 27 -0.94 6.68 -1.56
CA VAL A 27 0.31 7.43 -1.41
C VAL A 27 0.04 8.86 -0.92
N GLU A 28 -0.93 9.55 -1.51
CA GLU A 28 -1.34 10.88 -1.06
C GLU A 28 -1.90 10.85 0.36
N THR A 29 -2.71 9.84 0.69
CA THR A 29 -3.22 9.66 2.07
C THR A 29 -2.08 9.44 3.07
N CYS A 30 -1.06 8.65 2.72
CA CYS A 30 0.12 8.45 3.56
C CYS A 30 0.89 9.75 3.77
N LYS A 31 1.09 10.54 2.71
CA LYS A 31 1.75 11.85 2.80
C LYS A 31 0.98 12.81 3.69
N MET A 32 -0.35 12.86 3.58
CA MET A 32 -1.22 13.70 4.42
C MET A 32 -1.13 13.31 5.90
N ASN A 33 -0.86 12.04 6.20
CA ASN A 33 -0.66 11.53 7.57
C ASN A 33 0.81 11.56 8.02
N GLY A 34 1.74 12.12 7.22
CA GLY A 34 3.17 12.17 7.55
C GLY A 34 3.87 10.79 7.53
N ILE A 35 3.25 9.79 6.91
CA ILE A 35 3.71 8.41 6.87
C ILE A 35 4.52 8.16 5.60
N ASN A 36 5.60 7.38 5.72
CA ASN A 36 6.35 6.92 4.56
C ASN A 36 5.48 5.93 3.75
N PRO A 37 5.01 6.29 2.54
CA PRO A 37 4.07 5.47 1.77
C PRO A 37 4.68 4.13 1.38
N GLN A 38 5.99 4.07 1.20
CA GLN A 38 6.67 2.85 0.81
C GLN A 38 6.81 1.87 1.98
N ALA A 39 7.06 2.37 3.19
CA ALA A 39 7.10 1.54 4.40
C ALA A 39 5.70 1.01 4.73
N TYR A 40 4.69 1.88 4.65
CA TYR A 40 3.28 1.52 4.82
C TYR A 40 2.86 0.43 3.83
N LEU A 41 3.11 0.65 2.54
CA LEU A 41 2.66 -0.28 1.50
C LEU A 41 3.36 -1.64 1.59
N ALA A 42 4.65 -1.67 1.93
CA ALA A 42 5.38 -2.92 2.12
C ALA A 42 4.81 -3.73 3.30
N ASP A 43 4.62 -3.06 4.45
CA ASP A 43 4.10 -3.69 5.66
C ASP A 43 2.64 -4.14 5.49
N VAL A 44 1.80 -3.32 4.86
CA VAL A 44 0.39 -3.68 4.59
C VAL A 44 0.28 -4.84 3.60
N ILE A 45 1.06 -4.89 2.52
CA ILE A 45 1.03 -6.02 1.57
C ILE A 45 1.53 -7.32 2.21
N GLU A 46 2.53 -7.23 3.09
CA GLU A 46 3.02 -8.39 3.82
C GLU A 46 1.96 -8.89 4.81
N ARG A 47 1.31 -7.99 5.54
CA ARG A 47 0.31 -8.35 6.56
C ARG A 47 -1.03 -8.76 5.98
N ILE A 48 -1.48 -8.17 4.87
CA ILE A 48 -2.85 -8.37 4.36
C ILE A 48 -3.16 -9.83 3.99
N ALA A 49 -2.14 -10.64 3.72
CA ALA A 49 -2.30 -12.07 3.48
C ALA A 49 -2.68 -12.85 4.75
N ASP A 50 -2.17 -12.43 5.91
CA ASP A 50 -2.38 -13.08 7.21
C ASP A 50 -3.35 -12.29 8.13
N HIS A 51 -3.71 -11.07 7.75
CA HIS A 51 -4.55 -10.18 8.54
C HIS A 51 -6.03 -10.50 8.32
N PRO A 52 -6.82 -10.65 9.38
CA PRO A 52 -8.24 -10.98 9.24
C PRO A 52 -8.99 -9.79 8.63
N ALA A 53 -9.82 -10.07 7.61
CA ALA A 53 -10.52 -9.04 6.83
C ALA A 53 -11.45 -8.13 7.66
N ASN A 54 -11.85 -8.58 8.86
CA ASN A 54 -12.65 -7.80 9.80
C ASN A 54 -11.83 -6.81 10.65
N ARG A 55 -10.51 -6.71 10.45
CA ARG A 55 -9.60 -5.78 11.14
C ARG A 55 -8.80 -4.90 10.19
N VAL A 56 -9.22 -4.77 8.94
CA VAL A 56 -8.52 -3.95 7.92
C VAL A 56 -8.43 -2.48 8.35
N ASP A 57 -9.31 -2.03 9.24
CA ASP A 57 -9.27 -0.73 9.91
C ASP A 57 -7.97 -0.47 10.70
N GLU A 58 -7.32 -1.51 11.22
CA GLU A 58 -5.99 -1.41 11.86
C GLU A 58 -4.88 -1.12 10.85
N LEU A 59 -5.09 -1.47 9.58
CA LEU A 59 -4.13 -1.25 8.50
C LEU A 59 -4.33 0.10 7.80
N LEU A 60 -5.35 0.89 8.18
CA LEU A 60 -5.58 2.19 7.56
C LEU A 60 -4.47 3.19 7.91
N PRO A 61 -4.14 4.14 7.01
CA PRO A 61 -2.97 5.01 7.19
C PRO A 61 -2.96 5.75 8.53
N TRP A 62 -4.12 6.17 9.05
CA TRP A 62 -4.22 6.88 10.31
C TRP A 62 -4.10 6.00 11.57
N ASN A 63 -4.25 4.68 11.44
CA ASN A 63 -4.17 3.71 12.55
C ASN A 63 -2.95 2.78 12.42
N TRP A 64 -2.17 2.96 11.35
CA TRP A 64 -1.06 2.10 11.01
C TRP A 64 0.08 2.24 12.01
N THR A 65 0.47 1.10 12.59
CA THR A 65 1.66 0.98 13.44
C THR A 65 2.71 0.10 12.75
N PRO A 66 3.91 0.64 12.47
CA PRO A 66 4.98 -0.13 11.86
C PRO A 66 5.36 -1.32 12.73
N ARG A 67 5.65 -2.47 12.12
CA ARG A 67 6.24 -3.60 12.84
C ARG A 67 7.66 -3.18 13.15
N SER A 68 7.99 -3.07 14.44
CA SER A 68 9.38 -2.87 14.87
C SER A 68 10.23 -4.09 14.57
#